data_AF-A0A6H2A157-F1
#
_entry.id   AF-A0A6H2A157-F1
#
_cell.length_a   1.000
_cell.length_b   1.000
_cell.length_c   1.000
_cell.angle_alpha   90.00
_cell.angle_beta   90.00
_cell.angle_gamma   90.00
#
_symmetry.space_group_name_H-M   'P 1'
#
loop_
_entity.id
_entity.type
_entity.pdbx_description
1 polymer ?
#
loop_
_entity_poly.entity_id
_entity_poly.type
_entity_poly.pdbx_seq_one_letter_code
_entity_poly.pdbx_strand_id
1 'polypeptide(L)'
;MDNRNRFGDNYDPKELVRVVRKHFGNRVMFNDADPPEDWKAGLDATLKDHPSLGVFKAENLISVPADLVKSYVSQQALVGKDKIPLPGEKATEEDWNIVFDRLGRPKTAEEYKFADIQAPEGFPDIAEKVKVFKTIAHKLGILPKQAEGLFSWFVGANIQEYTDYMTGREQEIKVAETTLRKEWGKAYEQNIALAKKVLSTYGDKEIAALLDEGLGNDPRILRIFAKIGSKMGEDGIIGKGGTFMKTPEEAKAEIAKIMGEAQSDPKHPYVNKGHPEHAIMVQKMADLSALAYPEKQTE
;
A
#
# COMPACT_ATOMS: atom_id res chain seq x y z
N MET A 1 50.39 -1.57 -59.29
CA MET A 1 51.08 -0.39 -59.83
C MET A 1 50.34 0.83 -59.34
N ASP A 2 51.12 1.71 -58.74
CA ASP A 2 50.75 2.81 -57.88
C ASP A 2 50.35 4.06 -58.71
N ASN A 3 49.33 4.76 -58.25
CA ASN A 3 49.09 6.18 -58.56
C ASN A 3 48.05 6.75 -57.57
N ARG A 4 48.31 6.53 -56.26
CA ARG A 4 47.81 7.44 -55.24
C ARG A 4 48.77 8.64 -55.17
N ASN A 5 48.26 9.83 -54.85
CA ASN A 5 48.97 11.11 -54.72
C ASN A 5 49.44 11.81 -56.01
N ARG A 6 48.61 12.71 -56.55
CA ARG A 6 49.11 13.88 -57.32
C ARG A 6 48.41 15.22 -57.08
N PHE A 7 47.57 15.35 -56.06
CA PHE A 7 47.06 16.67 -55.65
C PHE A 7 47.09 16.74 -54.12
N GLY A 8 48.14 17.35 -53.59
CA GLY A 8 48.27 17.63 -52.17
C GLY A 8 47.35 18.78 -51.75
N ASP A 9 47.10 18.84 -50.44
CA ASP A 9 46.17 19.70 -49.70
C ASP A 9 46.47 21.22 -49.75
N ASN A 10 46.68 21.79 -50.94
CA ASN A 10 46.67 23.23 -51.16
C ASN A 10 46.09 23.53 -52.55
N TYR A 11 44.77 23.56 -52.62
CA TYR A 11 44.05 23.90 -53.83
C TYR A 11 43.72 25.39 -53.81
N ASP A 12 44.41 26.19 -54.63
CA ASP A 12 44.05 27.60 -54.85
C ASP A 12 42.84 27.66 -55.80
N PRO A 13 41.67 28.15 -55.35
CA PRO A 13 40.48 28.27 -56.19
C PRO A 13 40.72 29.08 -57.48
N LYS A 14 41.68 30.01 -57.48
CA LYS A 14 42.01 30.86 -58.63
C LYS A 14 42.72 30.10 -59.75
N GLU A 15 43.44 29.02 -59.44
CA GLU A 15 44.04 28.15 -60.46
C GLU A 15 42.99 27.31 -61.18
N LEU A 16 41.97 26.83 -60.46
CA LEU A 16 40.86 26.04 -61.01
C LEU A 16 40.06 26.86 -62.03
N VAL A 17 39.74 28.11 -61.68
CA VAL A 17 39.07 29.06 -62.57
C VAL A 17 39.91 29.36 -63.80
N ARG A 18 41.24 29.48 -63.66
CA ARG A 18 42.15 29.73 -64.80
C ARG A 18 42.24 28.52 -65.75
N VAL A 19 42.30 27.30 -65.21
CA VAL A 19 42.38 26.06 -66.00
C VAL A 19 41.08 25.79 -66.76
N VAL A 20 39.93 26.03 -66.13
CA VAL A 20 38.60 25.89 -66.75
C VAL A 20 38.39 26.95 -67.85
N ARG A 21 38.80 28.20 -67.60
CA ARG A 21 38.73 29.29 -68.60
C ARG A 21 39.62 29.03 -69.82
N LYS A 22 40.75 28.34 -69.63
CA LYS A 22 41.69 27.94 -70.71
C LYS A 22 41.13 26.81 -71.61
N HIS A 23 40.28 25.93 -71.08
CA HIS A 23 39.80 24.76 -71.83
C HIS A 23 38.40 24.93 -72.43
N PHE A 24 37.53 25.78 -71.87
CA PHE A 24 36.11 25.83 -72.26
C PHE A 24 35.65 27.15 -72.89
N GLY A 25 36.49 28.20 -72.94
CA GLY A 25 36.12 29.49 -73.53
C GLY A 25 34.94 30.19 -72.82
N ASN A 26 34.68 31.46 -73.17
CA ASN A 26 33.70 32.34 -72.49
C ASN A 26 32.21 31.98 -72.76
N ARG A 27 31.84 30.70 -72.75
CA ARG A 27 30.47 30.23 -73.05
C ARG A 27 29.75 29.56 -71.89
N VAL A 28 30.01 30.04 -70.68
CA VAL A 28 29.06 29.88 -69.59
C VAL A 28 28.85 31.27 -68.99
N MET A 29 27.70 31.88 -69.29
CA MET A 29 27.20 33.02 -68.53
C MET A 29 26.74 32.50 -67.17
N PHE A 30 27.70 32.13 -66.32
CA PHE A 30 27.47 32.30 -64.90
C PHE A 30 27.34 33.80 -64.71
N ASN A 31 26.29 34.24 -64.03
CA ASN A 31 26.17 35.62 -63.61
C ASN A 31 27.46 35.96 -62.84
N ASP A 32 28.38 36.71 -63.43
CA ASP A 32 29.67 37.12 -62.85
C ASP A 32 29.48 38.12 -61.69
N ALA A 33 28.31 38.13 -61.07
CA ALA A 33 28.15 38.74 -59.76
C ALA A 33 28.87 37.83 -58.77
N ASP A 34 30.01 38.30 -58.27
CA ASP A 34 30.64 37.71 -57.10
C ASP A 34 29.54 37.40 -56.06
N PRO A 35 29.53 36.18 -55.45
CA PRO A 35 28.55 35.87 -54.43
C PRO A 35 28.59 36.99 -53.39
N PRO A 36 27.44 37.58 -53.03
CA PRO A 36 27.43 38.77 -52.19
C PRO A 36 28.25 38.49 -50.93
N GLU A 37 29.21 39.37 -50.63
CA GLU A 37 30.12 39.24 -49.47
C GLU A 37 29.35 39.06 -48.16
N ASP A 38 28.12 39.58 -48.11
CA ASP A 38 27.14 39.34 -47.07
C ASP A 38 25.88 38.69 -47.68
N TRP A 39 25.64 37.42 -47.37
CA TRP A 39 24.44 36.69 -47.80
C TRP A 39 23.13 37.36 -47.35
N LYS A 40 23.18 38.23 -46.33
CA LYS A 40 22.03 38.98 -45.84
C LYS A 40 21.69 40.21 -46.68
N ALA A 41 22.51 40.57 -47.67
CA ALA A 41 22.29 41.76 -48.50
C ALA A 41 20.97 41.73 -49.29
N GLY A 42 20.43 40.54 -49.56
CA GLY A 42 19.14 40.36 -50.22
C GLY A 42 17.92 40.26 -49.29
N LEU A 43 18.12 40.34 -47.97
CA LEU A 43 17.04 40.30 -46.99
C LEU A 43 16.48 41.71 -46.74
N ASP A 44 15.20 41.79 -46.41
CA ASP A 44 14.60 43.04 -45.98
C ASP A 44 15.16 43.49 -44.60
N ALA A 45 14.98 44.77 -44.28
CA ALA A 45 15.52 45.39 -43.08
C ALA A 45 15.05 44.72 -41.78
N THR A 46 13.87 44.08 -41.76
CA THR A 46 13.34 43.43 -40.56
C THR A 46 14.00 42.08 -40.28
N LEU A 47 14.47 41.40 -41.33
CA LEU A 47 15.13 40.11 -41.24
C LEU A 47 16.65 40.23 -41.10
N LYS A 48 17.28 41.20 -41.77
CA LYS A 48 18.73 41.36 -41.83
C LYS A 48 19.41 41.39 -40.44
N ASP A 49 18.76 42.04 -39.47
CA ASP A 49 19.25 42.21 -38.10
C ASP A 49 18.64 41.24 -37.09
N HIS A 50 17.81 40.27 -37.54
CA HIS A 50 17.13 39.37 -36.64
C HIS A 50 18.12 38.44 -35.92
N PRO A 51 18.13 38.36 -34.57
CA PRO A 51 19.12 37.59 -33.80
C PRO A 51 19.23 36.12 -34.20
N SER A 52 18.12 35.49 -34.59
CA SER A 52 18.10 34.08 -35.02
C SER A 52 18.91 33.81 -36.29
N LEU A 53 19.28 34.82 -37.07
CA LEU A 53 20.15 34.65 -38.24
C LEU A 53 21.64 34.62 -37.87
N GLY A 54 22.01 34.96 -36.63
CA GLY A 54 23.39 34.92 -36.13
C GLY A 54 23.98 33.52 -36.04
N VAL A 55 23.14 32.47 -36.14
CA VAL A 55 23.57 31.07 -36.18
C VAL A 55 24.20 30.67 -37.52
N PHE A 56 23.93 31.42 -38.59
CA PHE A 56 24.48 31.19 -39.92
C PHE A 56 25.72 32.07 -40.10
N LYS A 57 26.91 31.48 -39.95
CA LYS A 57 28.18 32.19 -40.04
C LYS A 57 28.53 32.51 -41.50
N ALA A 58 28.90 33.76 -41.75
CA ALA A 58 29.30 34.26 -43.07
C ALA A 58 30.62 33.66 -43.60
N GLU A 59 31.35 32.92 -42.75
CA GLU A 59 32.61 32.25 -43.10
C GLU A 59 32.42 31.14 -44.16
N ASN A 60 31.19 30.62 -44.35
CA ASN A 60 30.86 29.59 -45.33
C ASN A 60 29.62 29.98 -46.17
N LEU A 61 29.71 31.06 -46.96
CA LEU A 61 28.61 31.56 -47.82
C LEU A 61 27.97 30.48 -48.71
N ILE A 62 28.75 29.46 -49.13
CA ILE A 62 28.28 28.34 -49.96
C ILE A 62 27.33 27.40 -49.18
N SER A 63 27.50 27.26 -47.85
CA SER A 63 26.68 26.34 -47.04
C SER A 63 25.39 26.97 -46.51
N VAL A 64 25.33 28.31 -46.45
CA VAL A 64 24.19 29.05 -45.87
C VAL A 64 22.83 28.62 -46.45
N PRO A 65 22.64 28.46 -47.78
CA PRO A 65 21.37 27.99 -48.32
C PRO A 65 21.02 26.56 -47.88
N ALA A 66 22.00 25.66 -47.83
CA ALA A 66 21.78 24.28 -47.39
C ALA A 66 21.47 24.20 -45.88
N ASP A 67 22.12 25.03 -45.07
CA ASP A 67 21.90 25.08 -43.62
C ASP A 67 20.56 25.74 -43.27
N LEU A 68 20.12 26.75 -44.05
CA LEU A 68 18.77 27.32 -43.96
C LEU A 68 17.69 26.29 -44.30
N VAL A 69 17.86 25.56 -45.41
CA VAL A 69 16.92 24.49 -45.80
C VAL A 69 16.89 23.37 -44.75
N LYS A 70 18.05 22.94 -44.23
CA LYS A 70 18.10 21.98 -43.11
C LYS A 70 17.38 22.51 -41.88
N SER A 71 17.63 23.75 -41.47
CA SER A 71 16.96 24.39 -40.33
C SER A 71 15.45 24.45 -40.54
N TYR A 72 14.99 24.84 -41.72
CA TYR A 72 13.57 24.86 -42.07
C TYR A 72 12.95 23.46 -42.07
N VAL A 73 13.61 22.46 -42.65
CA VAL A 73 13.14 21.05 -42.64
C VAL A 73 13.10 20.50 -41.21
N SER A 74 14.12 20.80 -40.38
CA SER A 74 14.12 20.45 -38.97
C SER A 74 13.00 21.16 -38.20
N GLN A 75 12.73 22.42 -38.49
CA GLN A 75 11.61 23.17 -37.89
C GLN A 75 10.25 22.62 -38.34
N GLN A 76 10.07 22.31 -39.63
CA GLN A 76 8.87 21.65 -40.15
C GLN A 76 8.68 20.26 -39.52
N ALA A 77 9.77 19.49 -39.34
CA ALA A 77 9.74 18.22 -38.62
C ALA A 77 9.39 18.38 -37.13
N LEU A 78 9.72 19.51 -36.50
CA LEU A 78 9.31 19.85 -35.14
C LEU A 78 7.88 20.39 -35.06
N VAL A 79 7.40 21.08 -36.11
CA VAL A 79 6.01 21.55 -36.25
C VAL A 79 5.06 20.36 -36.49
N GLY A 80 5.54 19.30 -37.15
CA GLY A 80 4.82 18.04 -37.32
C GLY A 80 4.81 17.11 -36.10
N LYS A 81 5.46 17.47 -34.99
CA LYS A 81 5.29 16.78 -33.70
C LYS A 81 4.17 17.48 -32.95
N ASP A 82 3.17 16.73 -32.49
CA ASP A 82 2.04 17.23 -31.69
C ASP A 82 2.55 17.93 -30.42
N LYS A 83 2.74 19.25 -30.51
CA LYS A 83 3.21 20.05 -29.39
C LYS A 83 2.10 20.14 -28.34
N ILE A 84 2.42 19.73 -27.12
CA ILE A 84 1.56 19.93 -25.96
C ILE A 84 1.79 21.37 -25.49
N PRO A 85 0.73 22.20 -25.36
CA PRO A 85 0.89 23.57 -24.89
C PRO A 85 1.40 23.52 -23.45
N LEU A 86 2.34 24.39 -23.09
CA LEU A 86 2.77 24.54 -21.70
C LEU A 86 1.98 25.71 -21.10
N PRO A 87 1.00 25.46 -20.21
CA PRO A 87 0.22 26.53 -19.62
C PRO A 87 1.13 27.40 -18.74
N GLY A 88 0.95 28.72 -18.82
CA GLY A 88 1.71 29.67 -17.98
C GLY A 88 1.14 29.79 -16.56
N GLU A 89 1.74 30.64 -15.73
CA GLU A 89 1.33 30.82 -14.32
C GLU A 89 -0.11 31.30 -14.13
N LYS A 90 -0.71 31.94 -15.15
CA LYS A 90 -2.11 32.42 -15.15
C LYS A 90 -3.05 31.50 -15.92
N ALA A 91 -2.65 30.26 -16.16
CA ALA A 91 -3.45 29.28 -16.89
C ALA A 91 -4.78 29.01 -16.17
N THR A 92 -5.84 28.91 -16.98
CA THR A 92 -7.19 28.53 -16.57
C THR A 92 -7.32 27.01 -16.48
N GLU A 93 -8.43 26.52 -15.90
CA GLU A 93 -8.73 25.08 -15.91
C GLU A 93 -8.89 24.55 -17.35
N GLU A 94 -9.44 25.35 -18.25
CA GLU A 94 -9.56 25.05 -19.67
C GLU A 94 -8.20 24.84 -20.34
N ASP A 95 -7.20 25.68 -20.02
CA ASP A 95 -5.83 25.55 -20.54
C ASP A 95 -5.20 24.23 -20.11
N TRP A 96 -5.40 23.82 -18.85
CA TRP A 96 -4.92 22.55 -18.32
C TRP A 96 -5.68 21.35 -18.90
N ASN A 97 -6.99 21.47 -19.13
CA ASN A 97 -7.79 20.42 -19.75
C ASN A 97 -7.28 20.07 -21.17
N ILE A 98 -6.84 21.07 -21.95
CA ILE A 98 -6.23 20.83 -23.27
C ILE A 98 -4.95 19.99 -23.14
N VAL A 99 -4.13 20.26 -22.13
CA VAL A 99 -2.89 19.51 -21.85
C VAL A 99 -3.20 18.08 -21.46
N PHE A 100 -4.10 17.88 -20.49
CA PHE A 100 -4.47 16.55 -20.02
C PHE A 100 -5.06 15.69 -21.13
N ASP A 101 -5.94 16.26 -21.95
CA ASP A 101 -6.52 15.57 -23.10
C ASP A 101 -5.46 15.18 -24.14
N ARG A 102 -4.47 16.06 -24.43
CA ARG A 102 -3.36 15.74 -25.34
C ARG A 102 -2.40 14.68 -24.76
N LEU A 103 -2.24 14.65 -23.44
CA LEU A 103 -1.44 13.62 -22.75
C LEU A 103 -2.15 12.26 -22.68
N GLY A 104 -3.43 12.19 -23.06
CA GLY A 104 -4.21 10.95 -23.07
C GLY A 104 -4.95 10.69 -21.76
N ARG A 105 -5.36 11.73 -21.03
CA ARG A 105 -6.40 11.59 -20.00
C ARG A 105 -7.67 11.01 -20.66
N PRO A 106 -8.36 10.04 -20.02
CA PRO A 106 -9.65 9.55 -20.49
C PRO A 106 -10.69 10.66 -20.65
N LYS A 107 -11.65 10.47 -21.56
CA LYS A 107 -12.68 11.50 -21.80
C LYS A 107 -13.63 11.65 -20.62
N THR A 108 -13.86 10.56 -19.91
CA THR A 108 -14.70 10.51 -18.72
C THR A 108 -13.99 9.80 -17.56
N ALA A 109 -14.46 9.99 -16.32
CA ALA A 109 -13.89 9.32 -15.17
C ALA A 109 -14.12 7.79 -15.24
N GLU A 110 -15.21 7.36 -15.85
CA GLU A 110 -15.62 5.96 -15.91
C GLU A 110 -14.66 5.10 -16.74
N GLU A 111 -14.00 5.71 -17.73
CA GLU A 111 -13.04 5.08 -18.65
C GLU A 111 -11.73 4.65 -18.00
N TYR A 112 -11.42 5.10 -16.77
CA TYR A 112 -10.31 4.53 -16.02
C TYR A 112 -10.59 3.05 -15.73
N LYS A 113 -9.64 2.20 -16.11
CA LYS A 113 -9.66 0.76 -15.85
C LYS A 113 -8.60 0.45 -14.81
N PHE A 114 -9.01 -0.30 -13.79
CA PHE A 114 -8.11 -0.83 -12.77
C PHE A 114 -8.21 -2.34 -12.81
N ALA A 115 -7.10 -3.02 -12.52
CA ALA A 115 -7.12 -4.46 -12.36
C ALA A 115 -8.07 -4.85 -11.22
N ASP A 116 -8.68 -6.03 -11.34
CA ASP A 116 -9.45 -6.61 -10.25
C ASP A 116 -8.50 -6.93 -9.09
N ILE A 117 -8.74 -6.30 -7.95
CA ILE A 117 -7.95 -6.49 -6.74
C ILE A 117 -8.67 -7.54 -5.90
N GLN A 118 -7.99 -8.65 -5.63
CA GLN A 118 -8.49 -9.68 -4.72
C GLN A 118 -8.34 -9.18 -3.28
N ALA A 119 -9.46 -8.88 -2.65
CA ALA A 119 -9.49 -8.51 -1.23
C ALA A 119 -9.75 -9.75 -0.36
N PRO A 120 -9.18 -9.82 0.85
CA PRO A 120 -9.48 -10.89 1.79
C PRO A 120 -10.94 -10.82 2.27
N GLU A 121 -11.44 -11.93 2.83
CA GLU A 121 -12.79 -11.99 3.40
C GLU A 121 -12.97 -10.94 4.51
N GLY A 122 -14.14 -10.32 4.53
CA GLY A 122 -14.48 -9.23 5.46
C GLY A 122 -13.84 -7.88 5.14
N PHE A 123 -12.98 -7.77 4.12
CA PHE A 123 -12.45 -6.48 3.70
C PHE A 123 -13.59 -5.56 3.22
N PRO A 124 -13.62 -4.27 3.64
CA PRO A 124 -14.69 -3.36 3.27
C PRO A 124 -14.85 -3.21 1.76
N ASP A 125 -16.09 -3.11 1.29
CA ASP A 125 -16.37 -2.81 -0.12
C ASP A 125 -15.72 -1.47 -0.52
N ILE A 126 -14.95 -1.51 -1.59
CA ILE A 126 -14.22 -0.37 -2.14
C ILE A 126 -14.88 0.23 -3.38
N ALA A 127 -16.02 -0.28 -3.85
CA ALA A 127 -16.67 0.17 -5.09
C ALA A 127 -16.93 1.70 -5.09
N GLU A 128 -17.44 2.25 -3.99
CA GLU A 128 -17.67 3.70 -3.89
C GLU A 128 -16.36 4.49 -3.85
N LYS A 129 -15.33 3.97 -3.16
CA LYS A 129 -14.00 4.59 -3.13
C LYS A 129 -13.34 4.59 -4.51
N VAL A 130 -13.52 3.53 -5.29
CA VAL A 130 -13.06 3.43 -6.69
C VAL A 130 -13.72 4.54 -7.52
N LYS A 131 -15.04 4.71 -7.42
CA LYS A 131 -15.78 5.74 -8.16
C LYS A 131 -15.30 7.15 -7.81
N VAL A 132 -15.12 7.43 -6.52
CA VAL A 132 -14.55 8.70 -6.04
C VAL A 132 -13.13 8.91 -6.57
N PHE A 133 -12.28 7.88 -6.52
CA PHE A 133 -10.92 7.95 -7.05
C PHE A 133 -10.89 8.26 -8.55
N LYS A 134 -11.72 7.59 -9.35
CA LYS A 134 -11.85 7.86 -10.79
C LYS A 134 -12.22 9.32 -11.07
N THR A 135 -13.17 9.85 -10.30
CA THR A 135 -13.61 11.25 -10.41
C THR A 135 -12.47 12.22 -10.11
N ILE A 136 -11.72 11.97 -9.03
CA ILE A 136 -10.58 12.79 -8.63
C ILE A 136 -9.45 12.68 -9.66
N ALA A 137 -9.13 11.47 -10.13
CA ALA A 137 -8.08 11.23 -11.12
C ALA A 137 -8.35 11.99 -12.43
N HIS A 138 -9.60 11.98 -12.89
CA HIS A 138 -10.02 12.74 -14.08
C HIS A 138 -9.86 14.25 -13.87
N LYS A 139 -10.37 14.77 -12.76
CA LYS A 139 -10.25 16.19 -12.40
C LYS A 139 -8.80 16.65 -12.32
N LEU A 140 -7.91 15.80 -11.78
CA LEU A 140 -6.49 16.11 -11.59
C LEU A 140 -5.62 15.84 -12.83
N GLY A 141 -6.18 15.37 -13.94
CA GLY A 141 -5.36 15.15 -15.14
C GLY A 141 -4.51 13.88 -15.10
N ILE A 142 -4.76 12.95 -14.17
CA ILE A 142 -3.90 11.79 -13.95
C ILE A 142 -4.01 10.83 -15.14
N LEU A 143 -2.87 10.38 -15.69
CA LEU A 143 -2.90 9.50 -16.85
C LEU A 143 -3.30 8.07 -16.46
N PRO A 144 -3.92 7.28 -17.36
CA PRO A 144 -4.46 5.96 -17.03
C PRO A 144 -3.48 5.04 -16.29
N LYS A 145 -2.24 4.94 -16.80
CA LYS A 145 -1.18 4.11 -16.20
C LYS A 145 -0.75 4.62 -14.81
N GLN A 146 -0.78 5.93 -14.59
CA GLN A 146 -0.47 6.52 -13.29
C GLN A 146 -1.61 6.25 -12.31
N ALA A 147 -2.86 6.43 -12.74
CA ALA A 147 -4.04 6.16 -11.93
C ALA A 147 -4.10 4.69 -11.51
N GLU A 148 -3.84 3.76 -12.44
CA GLU A 148 -3.78 2.32 -12.16
C GLU A 148 -2.69 1.97 -11.15
N GLY A 149 -1.49 2.52 -11.31
CA GLY A 149 -0.38 2.29 -10.39
C GLY A 149 -0.65 2.84 -8.98
N LEU A 150 -1.16 4.07 -8.89
CA LEU A 150 -1.51 4.71 -7.62
C LEU A 150 -2.64 3.97 -6.91
N PHE A 151 -3.68 3.58 -7.64
CA PHE A 151 -4.81 2.84 -7.11
C PHE A 151 -4.39 1.47 -6.59
N SER A 152 -3.62 0.72 -7.40
CA SER A 152 -3.12 -0.60 -7.01
C SER A 152 -2.23 -0.54 -5.77
N TRP A 153 -1.33 0.44 -5.69
CA TRP A 153 -0.50 0.66 -4.51
C TRP A 153 -1.34 0.98 -3.28
N PHE A 154 -2.27 1.92 -3.40
CA PHE A 154 -3.10 2.36 -2.27
C PHE A 154 -3.95 1.21 -1.73
N VAL A 155 -4.68 0.51 -2.61
CA VAL A 155 -5.53 -0.60 -2.18
C VAL A 155 -4.69 -1.76 -1.66
N GLY A 156 -3.56 -2.09 -2.29
CA GLY A 156 -2.65 -3.12 -1.81
C GLY A 156 -2.12 -2.82 -0.39
N ALA A 157 -1.76 -1.56 -0.11
CA ALA A 157 -1.34 -1.14 1.23
C ALA A 157 -2.47 -1.29 2.26
N ASN A 158 -3.70 -0.91 1.92
CA ASN A 158 -4.86 -1.06 2.82
C ASN A 158 -5.21 -2.53 3.07
N ILE A 159 -5.10 -3.39 2.04
CA ILE A 159 -5.30 -4.83 2.19
C ILE A 159 -4.23 -5.44 3.10
N GLN A 160 -2.98 -5.04 2.94
CA GLN A 160 -1.89 -5.51 3.80
C GLN A 160 -2.11 -5.07 5.25
N GLU A 161 -2.43 -3.81 5.49
CA GLU A 161 -2.73 -3.30 6.83
C GLU A 161 -3.91 -4.04 7.48
N TYR A 162 -4.99 -4.29 6.73
CA TYR A 162 -6.11 -5.08 7.21
C TYR A 162 -5.70 -6.53 7.53
N THR A 163 -4.90 -7.15 6.68
CA THR A 163 -4.42 -8.53 6.89
C THR A 163 -3.53 -8.63 8.12
N ASP A 164 -2.64 -7.67 8.32
CA ASP A 164 -1.75 -7.59 9.48
C ASP A 164 -2.56 -7.37 10.77
N TYR A 165 -3.57 -6.49 10.72
CA TYR A 165 -4.50 -6.28 11.82
C TYR A 165 -5.25 -7.57 12.19
N MET A 166 -5.84 -8.25 11.21
CA MET A 166 -6.56 -9.51 11.45
C MET A 166 -5.65 -10.62 11.98
N THR A 167 -4.43 -10.72 11.45
CA THR A 167 -3.42 -11.67 11.93
C THR A 167 -3.00 -11.37 13.37
N GLY A 168 -2.76 -10.10 13.69
CA GLY A 168 -2.46 -9.66 15.05
C GLY A 168 -3.58 -9.98 16.03
N ARG A 169 -4.84 -9.73 15.63
CA ARG A 169 -6.02 -10.10 16.42
C ARG A 169 -6.11 -11.60 16.67
N GLU A 170 -5.87 -12.45 15.66
CA GLU A 170 -5.87 -13.91 15.85
C GLU A 170 -4.78 -14.36 16.84
N GLN A 171 -3.59 -13.76 16.76
CA GLN A 171 -2.51 -14.03 17.71
C GLN A 171 -2.86 -13.61 19.12
N GLU A 172 -3.45 -12.43 19.30
CA GLU A 172 -3.94 -11.95 20.60
C GLU A 172 -4.99 -12.90 21.20
N ILE A 173 -5.92 -13.40 20.38
CA ILE A 173 -6.94 -14.38 20.79
C ILE A 173 -6.28 -15.69 21.24
N LYS A 174 -5.28 -16.19 20.50
CA LYS A 174 -4.55 -17.41 20.89
C LYS A 174 -3.80 -17.22 22.21
N VAL A 175 -3.14 -16.09 22.41
CA VAL A 175 -2.44 -15.76 23.66
C VAL A 175 -3.43 -15.64 24.82
N ALA A 176 -4.59 -15.01 24.58
CA ALA A 176 -5.68 -14.89 25.52
C ALA A 176 -6.21 -16.26 25.95
N GLU A 177 -6.52 -17.13 24.99
CA GLU A 177 -6.98 -18.50 25.23
C GLU A 177 -5.96 -19.29 26.04
N THR A 178 -4.68 -19.30 25.64
CA THR A 178 -3.61 -20.00 26.36
C THR A 178 -3.50 -19.51 27.81
N THR A 179 -3.58 -18.19 28.01
CA THR A 179 -3.53 -17.58 29.34
C THR A 179 -4.70 -18.04 30.21
N LEU A 180 -5.92 -17.94 29.68
CA LEU A 180 -7.13 -18.33 30.41
C LEU A 180 -7.21 -19.84 30.65
N ARG A 181 -6.75 -20.68 29.71
CA ARG A 181 -6.67 -22.15 29.91
C ARG A 181 -5.68 -22.49 31.01
N LYS A 182 -4.54 -21.79 31.10
CA LYS A 182 -3.60 -21.93 32.21
C LYS A 182 -4.19 -21.48 33.54
N GLU A 183 -4.92 -20.36 33.56
CA GLU A 183 -5.54 -19.80 34.76
C GLU A 183 -6.71 -20.63 35.27
N TRP A 184 -7.60 -21.08 34.38
CA TRP A 184 -8.85 -21.76 34.74
C TRP A 184 -8.76 -23.29 34.67
N GLY A 185 -7.75 -23.83 34.00
CA GLY A 185 -7.57 -25.28 33.85
C GLY A 185 -8.82 -25.93 33.27
N LYS A 186 -9.29 -27.00 33.93
CA LYS A 186 -10.49 -27.72 33.49
C LYS A 186 -11.78 -26.89 33.59
N ALA A 187 -11.80 -25.81 34.38
CA ALA A 187 -12.94 -24.90 34.49
C ALA A 187 -13.04 -23.89 33.32
N TYR A 188 -12.11 -23.92 32.36
CA TYR A 188 -12.07 -22.96 31.25
C TYR A 188 -13.40 -22.88 30.47
N GLU A 189 -13.90 -24.01 29.97
CA GLU A 189 -15.13 -24.05 29.16
C GLU A 189 -16.35 -23.56 29.96
N GLN A 190 -16.41 -23.91 31.25
CA GLN A 190 -17.46 -23.44 32.16
C GLN A 190 -17.39 -21.91 32.33
N ASN A 191 -16.20 -21.36 32.56
CA ASN A 191 -16.03 -19.92 32.74
C ASN A 191 -16.34 -19.12 31.46
N ILE A 192 -15.98 -19.64 30.29
CA ILE A 192 -16.39 -19.06 29.00
C ILE A 192 -17.91 -19.11 28.83
N ALA A 193 -18.55 -20.23 29.15
CA ALA A 193 -20.01 -20.35 29.05
C ALA A 193 -20.74 -19.39 29.99
N LEU A 194 -20.24 -19.23 31.23
CA LEU A 194 -20.76 -18.25 32.18
C LEU A 194 -20.58 -16.82 31.67
N ALA A 195 -19.41 -16.48 31.15
CA ALA A 195 -19.14 -15.16 30.58
C ALA A 195 -20.10 -14.84 29.42
N LYS A 196 -20.24 -15.76 28.46
CA LYS A 196 -21.17 -15.64 27.33
C LYS A 196 -22.62 -15.50 27.79
N LYS A 197 -23.03 -16.24 28.81
CA LYS A 197 -24.39 -16.20 29.35
C LYS A 197 -24.70 -14.88 30.05
N VAL A 198 -23.75 -14.32 30.80
CA VAL A 198 -23.91 -12.98 31.39
C VAL A 198 -24.05 -11.94 30.29
N LEU A 199 -23.18 -11.98 29.28
CA LEU A 199 -23.23 -11.06 28.15
C LEU A 199 -24.55 -11.17 27.37
N SER A 200 -25.04 -12.38 27.10
CA SER A 200 -26.31 -12.53 26.38
C SER A 200 -27.54 -12.14 27.20
N THR A 201 -27.46 -12.20 28.53
CA THR A 201 -28.58 -11.87 29.43
C THR A 201 -28.65 -10.38 29.74
N TYR A 202 -27.49 -9.72 29.87
CA TYR A 202 -27.39 -8.33 30.35
C TYR A 202 -26.74 -7.36 29.37
N GLY A 203 -26.09 -7.86 28.32
CA GLY A 203 -25.53 -7.04 27.26
C GLY A 203 -26.63 -6.47 26.38
N ASP A 204 -26.46 -5.22 25.98
CA ASP A 204 -27.25 -4.62 24.92
C ASP A 204 -26.72 -5.05 23.54
N LYS A 205 -27.35 -4.56 22.47
CA LYS A 205 -26.95 -4.89 21.10
C LYS A 205 -25.51 -4.49 20.78
N GLU A 206 -25.00 -3.44 21.42
CA GLU A 206 -23.63 -2.96 21.20
C GLU A 206 -22.63 -3.91 21.85
N ILE A 207 -22.88 -4.36 23.08
CA ILE A 207 -22.05 -5.36 23.77
C ILE A 207 -22.13 -6.74 23.09
N ALA A 208 -23.28 -7.10 22.52
CA ALA A 208 -23.41 -8.31 21.72
C ALA A 208 -22.56 -8.23 20.44
N ALA A 209 -22.52 -7.08 19.76
CA ALA A 209 -21.66 -6.88 18.60
C ALA A 209 -20.17 -7.00 18.95
N LEU A 210 -19.75 -6.53 20.15
CA LEU A 210 -18.37 -6.70 20.62
C LEU A 210 -17.97 -8.18 20.79
N LEU A 211 -18.90 -9.06 21.12
CA LEU A 211 -18.64 -10.51 21.15
C LEU A 211 -18.37 -11.06 19.75
N ASP A 212 -19.15 -10.63 18.77
CA ASP A 212 -19.04 -11.06 17.38
C ASP A 212 -17.80 -10.46 16.69
N GLU A 213 -17.38 -9.25 17.07
CA GLU A 213 -16.17 -8.57 16.62
C GLU A 213 -14.88 -9.07 17.32
N GLY A 214 -14.99 -10.11 18.15
CA GLY A 214 -13.87 -10.73 18.86
C GLY A 214 -13.29 -9.90 20.01
N LEU A 215 -13.91 -8.78 20.39
CA LEU A 215 -13.60 -8.05 21.64
C LEU A 215 -14.11 -8.81 22.87
N GLY A 216 -15.07 -9.72 22.68
CA GLY A 216 -15.42 -10.76 23.66
C GLY A 216 -14.29 -11.74 23.97
N ASN A 217 -13.16 -11.71 23.24
CA ASN A 217 -11.99 -12.56 23.49
C ASN A 217 -10.89 -11.86 24.32
N ASP A 218 -11.11 -10.65 24.81
CA ASP A 218 -10.18 -10.01 25.73
C ASP A 218 -10.19 -10.74 27.10
N PRO A 219 -9.04 -11.27 27.59
CA PRO A 219 -8.96 -11.98 28.86
C PRO A 219 -9.46 -11.19 30.07
N ARG A 220 -9.28 -9.87 30.07
CA ARG A 220 -9.71 -8.99 31.17
C ARG A 220 -11.22 -8.95 31.24
N ILE A 221 -11.88 -8.83 30.09
CA ILE A 221 -13.32 -8.79 29.95
C ILE A 221 -13.92 -10.16 30.30
N LEU A 222 -13.35 -11.23 29.74
CA LEU A 222 -13.77 -12.60 30.02
C LEU A 222 -13.64 -12.95 31.52
N ARG A 223 -12.58 -12.50 32.20
CA ARG A 223 -12.44 -12.68 33.66
C ARG A 223 -13.56 -12.02 34.46
N ILE A 224 -13.90 -10.79 34.12
CA ILE A 224 -14.97 -10.05 34.82
C ILE A 224 -16.30 -10.78 34.63
N PHE A 225 -16.66 -11.13 33.40
CA PHE A 225 -17.94 -11.77 33.11
C PHE A 225 -18.02 -13.20 33.63
N ALA A 226 -16.93 -13.97 33.58
CA ALA A 226 -16.89 -15.29 34.21
C ALA A 226 -17.08 -15.20 35.72
N LYS A 227 -16.46 -14.22 36.39
CA LYS A 227 -16.61 -13.98 37.83
C LYS A 227 -18.03 -13.57 38.21
N ILE A 228 -18.65 -12.67 37.43
CA ILE A 228 -20.05 -12.29 37.60
C ILE A 228 -20.95 -13.53 37.42
N GLY A 229 -20.75 -14.27 36.33
CA GLY A 229 -21.55 -15.45 36.02
C GLY A 229 -21.42 -16.55 37.07
N SER A 230 -20.23 -16.75 37.63
CA SER A 230 -19.99 -17.70 38.71
C SER A 230 -20.82 -17.35 39.95
N LYS A 231 -20.76 -16.09 40.42
CA LYS A 231 -21.56 -15.63 41.57
C LYS A 231 -23.07 -15.79 41.34
N MET A 232 -23.54 -15.45 40.15
CA MET A 232 -24.94 -15.57 39.80
C MET A 232 -25.39 -17.03 39.61
N GLY A 233 -24.47 -17.91 39.23
CA GLY A 233 -24.69 -19.35 39.14
C GLY A 233 -24.79 -20.01 40.52
N GLU A 234 -23.94 -19.58 41.47
CA GLU A 234 -24.01 -19.98 42.88
C GLU A 234 -25.36 -19.61 43.52
N ASP A 235 -25.86 -18.40 43.23
CA ASP A 235 -27.16 -17.91 43.72
C ASP A 235 -28.37 -18.50 42.96
N GLY A 236 -28.13 -19.36 41.94
CA GLY A 236 -29.17 -20.02 41.15
C GLY A 236 -29.86 -19.16 40.08
N ILE A 237 -29.41 -17.91 39.90
CA ILE A 237 -29.97 -16.93 38.96
C ILE A 237 -29.70 -17.34 37.50
N ILE A 238 -28.56 -18.00 37.26
CA ILE A 238 -28.11 -18.42 35.94
C ILE A 238 -28.37 -19.94 35.69
N GLY A 239 -29.15 -20.61 36.54
CA GLY A 239 -29.64 -21.98 36.33
C GLY A 239 -29.07 -23.01 37.29
N LYS A 240 -29.93 -23.90 37.79
CA LYS A 240 -29.57 -25.03 38.67
C LYS A 240 -29.22 -26.24 37.80
N GLY A 241 -28.04 -26.83 37.96
CA GLY A 241 -27.82 -28.19 37.48
C GLY A 241 -26.40 -28.68 37.20
N GLY A 242 -25.36 -27.85 37.28
CA GLY A 242 -23.98 -28.29 37.04
C GLY A 242 -23.16 -28.36 38.33
N THR A 243 -22.41 -29.44 38.54
CA THR A 243 -21.30 -29.44 39.50
C THR A 243 -20.27 -28.43 39.01
N PHE A 244 -20.12 -27.31 39.70
CA PHE A 244 -19.14 -26.28 39.32
C PHE A 244 -17.74 -26.85 39.47
N MET A 245 -17.01 -26.87 38.36
CA MET A 245 -15.60 -27.24 38.35
C MET A 245 -14.79 -26.10 38.95
N LYS A 246 -13.89 -26.43 39.88
CA LYS A 246 -12.98 -25.46 40.50
C LYS A 246 -11.81 -25.15 39.57
N THR A 247 -11.42 -23.89 39.54
CA THR A 247 -10.14 -23.45 38.96
C THR A 247 -8.96 -23.98 39.80
N PRO A 248 -7.74 -24.03 39.23
CA PRO A 248 -6.54 -24.38 39.99
C PRO A 248 -6.35 -23.54 41.25
N GLU A 249 -6.64 -22.23 41.20
CA GLU A 249 -6.48 -21.34 42.34
C GLU A 249 -7.53 -21.62 43.43
N GLU A 250 -8.79 -21.85 43.06
CA GLU A 250 -9.84 -22.24 44.02
C GLU A 250 -9.56 -23.61 44.64
N ALA A 251 -9.00 -24.54 43.87
CA ALA A 251 -8.60 -25.84 44.38
C ALA A 251 -7.45 -25.72 45.40
N LYS A 252 -6.44 -24.89 45.14
CA LYS A 252 -5.37 -24.58 46.10
C LYS A 252 -5.90 -23.93 47.37
N ALA A 253 -6.82 -22.98 47.24
CA ALA A 253 -7.45 -22.32 48.39
C ALA A 253 -8.23 -23.32 49.26
N GLU A 254 -8.99 -24.23 48.65
CA GLU A 254 -9.73 -25.28 49.37
C GLU A 254 -8.77 -26.29 50.04
N ILE A 255 -7.68 -26.69 49.35
CA ILE A 255 -6.62 -27.53 49.95
C ILE A 255 -6.03 -26.83 51.18
N ALA A 256 -5.64 -25.57 51.05
CA ALA A 256 -5.04 -24.80 52.15
C ALA A 256 -6.00 -24.70 53.35
N LYS A 257 -7.30 -24.51 53.09
CA LYS A 257 -8.34 -24.51 54.12
C LYS A 257 -8.44 -25.86 54.83
N ILE A 258 -8.59 -26.96 54.08
CA ILE A 258 -8.70 -28.31 54.65
C ILE A 258 -7.44 -28.66 55.46
N MET A 259 -6.26 -28.30 54.96
CA MET A 259 -4.99 -28.52 55.67
C MET A 259 -4.91 -27.70 56.97
N GLY A 260 -5.34 -26.45 56.96
CA GLY A 260 -5.35 -25.60 58.16
C GLY A 260 -6.33 -26.09 59.23
N GLU A 261 -7.51 -26.55 58.82
CA GLU A 261 -8.50 -27.18 59.70
C GLU A 261 -7.95 -28.48 60.30
N ALA A 262 -7.36 -29.34 59.47
CA ALA A 262 -6.76 -30.60 59.89
C ALA A 262 -5.55 -30.43 60.82
N GLN A 263 -4.78 -29.34 60.66
CA GLN A 263 -3.68 -28.99 61.55
C GLN A 263 -4.20 -28.56 62.94
N SER A 264 -5.38 -27.95 62.99
CA SER A 264 -5.98 -27.42 64.22
C SER A 264 -6.83 -28.45 64.96
N ASP A 265 -7.32 -29.49 64.27
CA ASP A 265 -8.15 -30.55 64.85
C ASP A 265 -7.58 -31.96 64.56
N PRO A 266 -6.98 -32.64 65.56
CA PRO A 266 -6.49 -34.01 65.43
C PRO A 266 -7.57 -35.04 65.10
N LYS A 267 -8.85 -34.73 65.31
CA LYS A 267 -9.99 -35.61 64.96
C LYS A 267 -10.50 -35.37 63.54
N HIS A 268 -9.99 -34.36 62.83
CA HIS A 268 -10.45 -33.99 61.50
C HIS A 268 -10.41 -35.18 60.54
N PRO A 269 -11.43 -35.39 59.68
CA PRO A 269 -11.55 -36.56 58.80
C PRO A 269 -10.32 -36.81 57.93
N TYR A 270 -9.60 -35.76 57.53
CA TYR A 270 -8.41 -35.89 56.69
C TYR A 270 -7.22 -36.56 57.39
N VAL A 271 -6.98 -36.29 58.68
CA VAL A 271 -5.80 -36.80 59.41
C VAL A 271 -6.11 -38.04 60.25
N ASN A 272 -7.36 -38.16 60.71
CA ASN A 272 -7.78 -39.27 61.56
C ASN A 272 -8.20 -40.49 60.72
N LYS A 273 -7.32 -41.50 60.64
CA LYS A 273 -7.57 -42.76 59.91
C LYS A 273 -8.81 -43.53 60.39
N GLY A 274 -9.20 -43.35 61.65
CA GLY A 274 -10.37 -44.01 62.23
C GLY A 274 -11.69 -43.26 61.99
N HIS A 275 -11.65 -42.08 61.35
CA HIS A 275 -12.86 -41.33 61.05
C HIS A 275 -13.68 -42.03 59.94
N PRO A 276 -15.01 -42.18 60.05
CA PRO A 276 -15.84 -42.83 59.03
C PRO A 276 -15.68 -42.22 57.62
N GLU A 277 -15.45 -40.91 57.56
CA GLU A 277 -15.28 -40.17 56.31
C GLU A 277 -13.82 -40.02 55.85
N HIS A 278 -12.85 -40.71 56.49
CA HIS A 278 -11.44 -40.55 56.17
C HIS A 278 -11.13 -40.84 54.69
N ALA A 279 -11.63 -41.97 54.17
CA ALA A 279 -11.44 -42.34 52.77
C ALA A 279 -12.03 -41.31 51.79
N ILE A 280 -13.20 -40.74 52.12
CA ILE A 280 -13.86 -39.72 51.29
C ILE A 280 -13.02 -38.44 51.28
N MET A 281 -12.51 -38.03 52.43
CA MET A 281 -11.71 -36.81 52.54
C MET A 281 -10.35 -36.95 51.84
N VAL A 282 -9.71 -38.12 51.91
CA VAL A 282 -8.49 -38.42 51.14
C VAL A 282 -8.75 -38.36 49.64
N GLN A 283 -9.86 -38.94 49.16
CA GLN A 283 -10.24 -38.85 47.75
C GLN A 283 -10.52 -37.40 47.33
N LYS A 284 -11.26 -36.63 48.14
CA LYS A 284 -11.51 -35.20 47.90
C LYS A 284 -10.19 -34.43 47.75
N MET A 285 -9.21 -34.69 48.62
CA MET A 285 -7.89 -34.05 48.56
C MET A 285 -7.09 -34.47 47.32
N ALA A 286 -7.20 -35.73 46.88
CA ALA A 286 -6.60 -36.18 45.63
C ALA A 286 -7.22 -35.46 44.42
N ASP A 287 -8.55 -35.35 44.37
CA ASP A 287 -9.28 -34.67 43.29
C ASP A 287 -8.95 -33.18 43.25
N LEU A 288 -8.91 -32.52 44.42
CA LEU A 288 -8.50 -31.11 44.53
C LEU A 288 -7.05 -30.92 44.09
N SER A 289 -6.15 -31.84 44.47
CA SER A 289 -4.73 -31.75 44.08
C SER A 289 -4.57 -31.89 42.56
N ALA A 290 -5.32 -32.79 41.93
CA ALA A 290 -5.34 -32.93 40.47
C ALA A 290 -5.88 -31.69 39.75
N LEU A 291 -6.78 -30.91 40.38
CA LEU A 291 -7.27 -29.63 39.86
C LEU A 291 -6.29 -28.48 40.11
N ALA A 292 -5.62 -28.45 41.28
CA ALA A 292 -4.68 -27.43 41.70
C ALA A 292 -3.35 -27.45 40.91
N TYR A 293 -2.93 -28.63 40.50
CA TYR A 293 -1.67 -28.89 39.80
C TYR A 293 -1.92 -29.69 38.51
N PRO A 294 -2.61 -29.10 37.51
CA PRO A 294 -2.74 -29.76 36.22
C PRO A 294 -1.34 -29.98 35.63
N GLU A 295 -1.08 -31.19 35.15
CA GLU A 295 0.20 -31.49 34.49
C GLU A 295 0.47 -30.46 33.39
N LYS A 296 1.73 -30.04 33.25
CA LYS A 296 2.13 -29.16 32.15
C LYS A 296 1.68 -29.84 30.86
N GLN A 297 0.72 -29.24 30.15
CA GLN A 297 0.46 -29.61 28.77
C GLN A 297 1.78 -29.36 28.03
N THR A 298 2.44 -30.45 27.62
CA THR A 298 3.57 -30.39 26.71
C THR A 298 3.06 -29.79 25.41
N GLU A 299 3.51 -28.56 25.13
CA GLU A 299 3.32 -27.86 23.85
C GLU A 299 3.89 -28.67 22.67
#